data_AF-A0A7W1PKL9-F1
#
_entry.id   AF-A0A7W1PKL9-F1
#
_cell.length_a   1.000
_cell.length_b   1.000
_cell.length_c   1.000
_cell.angle_alpha   90.00
_cell.angle_beta   90.00
_cell.angle_gamma   90.00
#
_symmetry.space_group_name_H-M   'P 1'
#
loop_
_entity.id
_entity.type
_entity.pdbx_description
1 polymer ?
#
loop_
_entity_poly.entity_id
_entity_poly.type
_entity_poly.pdbx_seq_one_letter_code
_entity_poly.pdbx_strand_id
1 'polypeptide(L)' 'MSNIERAGLDDVFRFLPERSCDVLPRLYAQGERFDFAFIDGRHLFDSLLVDFFYVDLLLEVGGSVALDDL' A
#
# COMPACT_ATOMS: atom_id res chain seq x y z
N MET A 1 -19.99 11.86 -8.04
CA MET A 1 -19.93 11.17 -6.73
C MET A 1 -19.14 9.89 -6.93
N SER A 2 -18.03 9.71 -6.21
CA SER A 2 -17.19 8.51 -6.30
C SER A 2 -17.88 7.30 -5.64
N ASN A 3 -17.40 6.08 -5.92
CA ASN A 3 -17.92 4.89 -5.21
C ASN A 3 -17.60 4.93 -3.70
N ILE A 4 -16.50 5.58 -3.31
CA ILE A 4 -16.11 5.79 -1.91
C ILE A 4 -17.12 6.72 -1.22
N GLU A 5 -17.46 7.83 -1.86
CA GLU A 5 -18.44 8.80 -1.35
C GLU A 5 -19.83 8.17 -1.21
N ARG A 6 -20.23 7.35 -2.20
CA ARG A 6 -21.51 6.61 -2.15
C ARG A 6 -21.54 5.59 -1.01
N ALA A 7 -20.39 5.04 -0.63
CA ALA A 7 -20.25 4.12 0.49
C ALA A 7 -20.10 4.83 1.86
N GLY A 8 -19.91 6.16 1.86
CA GLY A 8 -19.70 6.94 3.08
C GLY A 8 -18.37 6.68 3.77
N LEU A 9 -17.30 6.40 3.00
CA LEU A 9 -15.98 6.03 3.51
C LEU A 9 -14.91 7.14 3.33
N ASP A 10 -15.31 8.35 2.97
CA ASP A 10 -14.37 9.43 2.63
C ASP A 10 -13.51 9.88 3.83
N ASP A 11 -13.97 9.63 5.06
CA ASP A 11 -13.28 9.99 6.30
C ASP A 11 -12.12 9.05 6.64
N VAL A 12 -12.13 7.83 6.09
CA VAL A 12 -11.09 6.81 6.31
C VAL A 12 -10.29 6.49 5.04
N PHE A 13 -10.55 7.19 3.94
CA PHE A 13 -9.91 6.93 2.66
C PHE A 13 -8.88 8.02 2.29
N ARG A 14 -7.67 7.58 1.94
CA ARG A 14 -6.60 8.44 1.41
C ARG A 14 -6.13 7.89 0.07
N PHE A 15 -6.33 8.67 -1.00
CA PHE A 15 -5.84 8.31 -2.33
C PHE A 15 -4.48 8.95 -2.62
N LEU A 16 -3.52 8.13 -3.06
CA LEU A 16 -2.18 8.57 -3.48
C LEU A 16 -2.02 8.15 -4.95
N PRO A 17 -2.15 9.07 -5.92
CA PRO A 17 -2.22 8.74 -7.35
C PRO A 17 -0.86 8.39 -7.97
N GLU A 18 0.25 8.56 -7.25
CA GLU A 18 1.58 8.25 -7.77
C GLU A 18 1.88 6.74 -7.72
N ARG A 19 2.97 6.31 -8.37
CA ARG A 19 3.35 4.89 -8.40
C ARG A 19 3.81 4.43 -7.02
N SER A 20 3.61 3.15 -6.70
CA SER A 20 4.07 2.53 -5.46
C SER A 20 5.57 2.74 -5.20
N CYS A 21 6.40 2.64 -6.24
CA CYS A 21 7.84 2.88 -6.16
C CYS A 21 8.24 4.34 -5.83
N ASP A 22 7.32 5.29 -5.98
CA ASP A 22 7.51 6.69 -5.58
C ASP A 22 6.87 6.97 -4.20
N VAL A 23 5.70 6.36 -3.92
CA VAL A 23 4.89 6.61 -2.71
C VAL A 23 5.41 5.86 -1.49
N LEU A 24 5.67 4.55 -1.60
CA LEU A 24 6.04 3.72 -0.45
C LEU A 24 7.36 4.18 0.21
N PRO A 25 8.43 4.56 -0.53
CA PRO A 25 9.63 5.12 0.09
C PRO A 25 9.35 6.43 0.82
N ARG A 26 8.46 7.28 0.27
CA ARG A 26 8.07 8.55 0.89
C ARG A 26 7.34 8.33 2.20
N LEU A 27 6.38 7.39 2.24
CA LEU A 27 5.66 7.03 3.47
C LEU A 27 6.64 6.47 4.52
N TYR A 28 7.58 5.63 4.10
CA TYR A 28 8.59 5.09 5.00
C TYR A 28 9.47 6.18 5.61
N ALA A 29 9.92 7.13 4.78
CA ALA A 29 10.70 8.29 5.23
C ALA A 29 9.91 9.21 6.19
N GLN A 30 8.57 9.22 6.09
CA GLN A 30 7.69 9.95 6.99
C GLN A 30 7.45 9.23 8.33
N GLY A 31 7.95 7.98 8.47
CA GLY A 31 7.75 7.17 9.67
C GLY A 31 6.37 6.56 9.78
N GLU A 32 5.60 6.53 8.68
CA GLU A 32 4.29 5.87 8.64
C GLU A 32 4.44 4.38 8.93
N ARG A 33 3.42 3.79 9.57
CA ARG A 33 3.38 2.37 9.92
C ARG A 33 1.97 1.82 9.74
N PHE A 34 1.89 0.55 9.34
CA PHE A 34 0.62 -0.11 9.04
C PHE A 34 0.55 -1.51 9.65
N ASP A 35 -0.64 -1.91 10.07
CA ASP A 35 -0.89 -3.26 10.57
C ASP A 35 -1.14 -4.27 9.44
N PHE A 36 -1.57 -3.78 8.27
CA PHE A 36 -1.92 -4.60 7.13
C PHE A 36 -1.59 -3.94 5.80
N ALA A 37 -1.15 -4.74 4.84
CA ALA A 37 -0.96 -4.34 3.45
C ALA A 37 -1.51 -5.40 2.49
N PHE A 38 -2.16 -4.94 1.43
CA PHE A 38 -2.63 -5.76 0.33
C PHE A 38 -1.96 -5.32 -0.96
N ILE A 39 -1.18 -6.21 -1.58
CA ILE A 39 -0.47 -5.93 -2.83
C ILE A 39 -1.16 -6.66 -3.97
N ASP A 40 -1.87 -5.88 -4.78
CA ASP A 40 -2.52 -6.27 -6.05
C ASP A 40 -2.01 -5.32 -7.14
N GLY A 41 -0.68 -5.32 -7.27
CA GLY A 41 0.07 -4.40 -8.10
C GLY A 41 0.27 -4.94 -9.51
N ARG A 42 1.29 -4.43 -10.21
CA ARG A 42 1.71 -5.04 -11.47
C ARG A 42 2.37 -6.38 -11.17
N HIS A 43 1.83 -7.48 -11.68
CA HIS A 43 2.40 -8.85 -11.58
C HIS A 43 3.69 -9.04 -12.42
N LEU A 44 4.50 -7.98 -12.53
CA LEU A 44 5.86 -8.05 -13.02
C LEU A 44 6.78 -8.23 -11.82
N PHE A 45 7.71 -9.17 -11.93
CA PHE A 45 8.61 -9.56 -10.84
C PHE A 45 9.31 -8.37 -10.17
N ASP A 46 9.83 -7.44 -10.96
CA ASP A 46 10.56 -6.26 -10.49
C ASP A 46 9.66 -5.30 -9.69
N SER A 47 8.43 -5.10 -10.16
CA SER A 47 7.44 -4.22 -9.51
C SER A 47 6.97 -4.82 -8.19
N LEU A 48 6.61 -6.11 -8.19
CA LEU A 48 6.18 -6.82 -6.99
C LEU A 48 7.28 -6.85 -5.91
N LEU A 49 8.53 -7.08 -6.31
CA LEU A 49 9.65 -7.12 -5.36
C LEU A 49 9.87 -5.75 -4.68
N VAL A 50 9.76 -4.65 -5.44
CA VAL A 50 9.88 -3.29 -4.88
C VAL A 50 8.72 -2.97 -3.94
N ASP A 51 7.50 -3.34 -4.32
CA ASP A 51 6.31 -3.11 -3.49
C ASP A 51 6.42 -3.87 -2.17
N PHE A 52 6.74 -5.17 -2.23
CA PHE A 52 6.91 -6.01 -1.04
C PHE A 52 8.04 -5.49 -0.13
N PHE A 53 9.18 -5.11 -0.71
CA PHE A 53 10.32 -4.60 0.08
C PHE A 53 9.94 -3.39 0.93
N TYR A 54 9.26 -2.40 0.35
CA TYR A 54 8.87 -1.22 1.14
C TYR A 54 7.67 -1.49 2.06
N VAL A 55 6.76 -2.37 1.67
CA VAL A 55 5.67 -2.80 2.56
C VAL A 55 6.22 -3.48 3.81
N ASP A 56 7.19 -4.37 3.68
CA ASP A 56 7.86 -5.02 4.83
C ASP A 56 8.46 -3.99 5.80
N LEU A 57 9.12 -2.95 5.28
CA LEU A 57 9.66 -1.84 6.08
C LEU A 57 8.60 -0.97 6.77
N LEU A 58 7.40 -0.93 6.22
CA LEU A 58 6.27 -0.11 6.69
C LEU A 58 5.37 -0.89 7.67
N LEU A 59 5.46 -2.21 7.72
CA LEU A 59 4.62 -3.01 8.61
C LEU A 59 5.08 -2.91 10.07
N GLU A 60 4.10 -2.88 10.97
CA GLU A 60 4.35 -3.10 12.40
C GLU A 60 4.78 -4.54 12.68
N VAL A 61 5.47 -4.75 13.81
CA VAL A 61 5.77 -6.11 14.27
C VAL A 61 4.46 -6.84 14.56
N GLY A 62 4.23 -7.95 13.84
CA GLY A 62 2.97 -8.70 13.88
C GLY A 62 1.94 -8.28 12.84
N GLY A 63 2.24 -7.26 12.04
CA GLY A 63 1.46 -6.89 10.87
C GLY A 63 1.50 -7.98 9.78
N SER A 64 0.55 -7.90 8.85
CA SER A 64 0.36 -8.91 7.81
C SER A 64 0.39 -8.29 6.41
N VAL A 65 0.97 -9.01 5.45
CA VAL A 65 0.87 -8.68 4.03
C VAL A 65 0.21 -9.83 3.29
N ALA A 66 -0.72 -9.49 2.40
CA ALA A 66 -1.31 -10.41 1.45
C ALA A 66 -0.93 -9.98 0.03
N LEU A 67 -0.53 -10.96 -0.78
CA LEU A 67 -0.12 -10.79 -2.17
C LEU A 67 -1.15 -11.50 -3.05
N ASP A 68 -1.69 -10.79 -4.04
CA ASP A 68 -2.63 -11.36 -5.00
C ASP A 68 -1.90 -11.86 -6.26
N ASP A 69 -2.38 -12.95 -6.86
CA ASP A 69 -1.89 -13.54 -8.11
C ASP A 69 -0.35 -13.72 -8.17
N LEU A 70 0.19 -14.53 -7.25
CA LEU A 70 1.60 -14.99 -7.20
C LEU A 70 1.96 -16.05 -8.24
#